data_AF-A0A378BNC8-F1
#
_entry.id   AF-A0A378BNC8-F1
#
_cell.length_a   1.000
_cell.length_b   1.000
_cell.length_c   1.000
_cell.angle_alpha   90.00
_cell.angle_beta   90.00
_cell.angle_gamma   90.00
#
_symmetry.space_group_name_H-M   'P 1'
#
loop_
_entity.id
_entity.type
_entity.pdbx_description
1 polymer ?
#
loop_
_entity_poly.entity_id
_entity_poly.type
_entity_poly.pdbx_seq_one_letter_code
_entity_poly.pdbx_strand_id
1 'polypeptide(L)'
;MLYLTQRLEIPAAATASVTLPIDVRVKSRVKVTLNDGREAGLLLPRGLLLRGGDVLSNEEGTEFVQVIAADEGVSVVRCDDPFMLAKACYHLGNRHVPLQIMPGELRYHHDHVLDDMLRQFGLTVTFGQLPFEPEVGAYAARATVIIMLIMTTTLTATSMSTAEQRLRLMQLASSNLPVGGYSWSQGLEWAVEAGWVPDVAAFERWQRRQMTEGFFTVDLPLFARLYRACEQRYRCGPGWTPICWPAGKLVNCGRKSATGRGVCPSAERLAAGLSAAVALPVQQSQLAGMAWLGVRWRIALPEMASAWAIAGLRAP
;
A
#
# COMPACT_ATOMS: atom_id res chain seq x y z
N MET A 1 29.06 24.41 17.96
CA MET A 1 27.95 23.43 17.78
C MET A 1 28.12 22.79 16.42
N LEU A 2 28.25 21.48 16.37
CA LEU A 2 28.48 20.72 15.13
C LEU A 2 27.18 20.69 14.30
N TYR A 3 27.27 20.76 12.97
CA TYR A 3 26.11 20.56 12.08
C TYR A 3 26.33 19.35 11.19
N LEU A 4 25.40 18.41 11.23
CA LEU A 4 25.39 17.20 10.40
C LEU A 4 24.43 17.44 9.23
N THR A 5 24.99 17.61 8.04
CA THR A 5 24.27 18.12 6.86
C THR A 5 24.00 17.05 5.81
N GLN A 6 24.73 15.93 5.86
CA GLN A 6 24.61 14.86 4.87
C GLN A 6 24.75 13.47 5.50
N ARG A 7 24.14 12.48 4.86
CA ARG A 7 24.35 11.06 5.13
C ARG A 7 25.25 10.50 4.04
N LEU A 8 26.29 9.77 4.44
CA LEU A 8 27.23 9.15 3.52
C LEU A 8 26.65 7.85 2.94
N GLU A 9 26.80 7.66 1.63
CA GLU A 9 26.46 6.38 0.98
C GLU A 9 27.52 5.31 1.25
N ILE A 10 28.80 5.71 1.30
CA ILE A 10 29.92 4.85 1.67
C ILE A 10 30.33 5.23 3.10
N PRO A 11 30.09 4.36 4.10
CA PRO A 11 30.37 4.69 5.48
C PRO A 11 31.89 4.83 5.70
N ALA A 12 32.30 5.99 6.20
CA ALA A 12 33.64 6.22 6.73
C ALA A 12 33.75 5.70 8.17
N ALA A 13 34.97 5.60 8.69
CA ALA A 13 35.19 5.26 10.09
C ALA A 13 34.57 6.35 10.99
N ALA A 14 33.51 5.99 11.72
CA ALA A 14 32.84 6.91 12.61
C ALA A 14 33.72 7.27 13.81
N THR A 15 33.85 8.55 14.09
CA THR A 15 34.61 9.10 15.22
C THR A 15 33.73 9.30 16.46
N ALA A 16 32.42 9.40 16.27
CA ALA A 16 31.43 9.53 17.33
C ALA A 16 30.13 8.80 16.98
N SER A 17 29.21 8.75 17.93
CA SER A 17 27.88 8.19 17.72
C SER A 17 26.78 9.04 18.36
N VAL A 18 25.56 8.88 17.86
CA VAL A 18 24.36 9.54 18.37
C VAL A 18 23.22 8.52 18.48
N THR A 19 22.66 8.37 19.68
CA THR A 19 21.56 7.44 19.95
C THR A 19 20.23 8.17 19.87
N LEU A 20 19.37 7.81 18.91
CA LEU A 20 18.15 8.56 18.59
C LEU A 20 16.90 7.65 18.47
N PRO A 21 15.76 8.07 19.04
CA PRO A 21 14.48 7.40 18.79
C PRO A 21 13.96 7.71 17.38
N ILE A 22 13.01 6.91 16.89
CA ILE A 22 12.47 7.04 15.52
C ILE A 22 11.91 8.44 15.23
N ASP A 23 11.21 9.05 16.19
CA ASP A 23 10.60 10.38 16.07
C ASP A 23 11.61 11.49 15.79
N VAL A 24 12.86 11.29 16.19
CA VAL A 24 13.97 12.22 15.91
C VAL A 24 14.66 11.84 14.60
N ARG A 25 14.80 10.54 14.30
CA ARG A 25 15.43 10.02 13.08
C ARG A 25 14.67 10.34 11.78
N VAL A 26 13.40 10.74 11.87
CA VAL A 26 12.59 11.20 10.74
C VAL A 26 12.59 12.73 10.57
N LYS A 27 13.20 13.47 11.51
CA LYS A 27 13.30 14.93 11.44
C LYS A 27 14.51 15.34 10.62
N SER A 28 14.30 16.31 9.74
CA SER A 28 15.39 16.92 8.96
C SER A 28 16.17 17.98 9.73
N ARG A 29 15.52 18.65 10.69
CA ARG A 29 16.09 19.76 11.46
C ARG A 29 15.79 19.62 12.93
N VAL A 30 16.80 19.30 13.74
CA VAL A 30 16.65 19.10 15.19
C VAL A 30 18.00 19.18 15.89
N LYS A 31 18.01 19.75 17.09
CA LYS A 31 19.19 19.74 17.97
C LYS A 31 19.28 18.38 18.67
N VAL A 32 20.46 17.78 18.68
CA VAL A 32 20.74 16.48 19.30
C VAL A 32 22.02 16.56 20.13
N THR A 33 22.19 15.62 21.04
CA THR A 33 23.41 15.47 21.85
C THR A 33 24.07 14.17 21.47
N LEU A 34 25.35 14.23 21.11
CA LEU A 34 26.15 13.05 20.78
C LEU A 34 26.42 12.24 22.05
N ASN A 35 26.77 10.96 21.89
CA ASN A 35 27.09 10.07 23.02
C ASN A 35 28.38 10.48 23.76
N ASP A 36 29.21 11.32 23.15
CA ASP A 36 30.40 11.93 23.78
C ASP A 36 30.08 13.24 24.54
N GLY A 37 28.81 13.65 24.58
CA GLY A 37 28.33 14.85 25.26
C GLY A 37 28.38 16.14 24.43
N ARG A 38 28.95 16.12 23.21
CA ARG A 38 28.96 17.31 22.33
C ARG A 38 27.55 17.61 21.81
N GLU A 39 27.25 18.89 21.65
CA GLU A 39 26.00 19.32 21.01
C GLU A 39 26.14 19.38 19.48
N ALA A 40 25.17 18.77 18.79
CA ALA A 40 25.08 18.77 17.33
C ALA A 40 23.68 19.17 16.85
N GLY A 41 23.59 19.64 15.61
CA GLY A 41 22.32 19.89 14.91
C GLY A 41 22.22 19.02 13.67
N LEU A 42 21.11 18.30 13.52
CA LEU A 42 20.75 17.68 12.25
C LEU A 42 20.24 18.78 11.31
N LEU A 43 20.81 18.87 10.11
CA LEU A 43 20.39 19.77 9.04
C LEU A 43 20.38 19.02 7.70
N LEU A 44 19.55 17.98 7.64
CA LEU A 44 19.49 17.04 6.55
C LEU A 44 18.44 17.42 5.49
N PRO A 45 18.53 16.89 4.26
CA PRO A 45 17.43 16.93 3.30
C PRO A 45 16.12 16.38 3.89
N ARG A 46 14.97 16.93 3.45
CA ARG A 46 13.65 16.44 3.88
C ARG A 46 13.37 15.06 3.30
N GLY A 47 12.64 14.23 4.06
CA GLY A 47 12.18 12.91 3.61
C GLY A 47 13.19 11.78 3.83
N LEU A 48 14.28 12.04 4.56
CA LEU A 48 15.22 11.00 4.96
C LEU A 48 14.72 10.29 6.24
N LEU A 49 14.84 8.97 6.23
CA LEU A 49 14.68 8.12 7.41
C LEU A 49 16.05 7.58 7.79
N LEU A 50 16.56 8.00 8.95
CA LEU A 50 17.85 7.54 9.47
C LEU A 50 17.72 6.15 10.09
N ARG A 51 18.56 5.21 9.65
CA ARG A 51 18.63 3.84 10.18
C ARG A 51 19.77 3.69 11.18
N GLY A 52 19.66 2.70 12.07
CA GLY A 52 20.79 2.27 12.88
C GLY A 52 21.94 1.83 11.98
N GLY A 53 23.12 2.40 12.18
CA GLY A 53 24.30 2.18 11.35
C GLY A 53 24.55 3.24 10.29
N ASP A 54 23.60 4.13 10.00
CA ASP A 54 23.82 5.26 9.09
C ASP A 54 24.95 6.16 9.63
N VAL A 55 25.84 6.63 8.75
CA VAL A 55 26.91 7.57 9.11
C VAL A 55 26.58 8.95 8.55
N LEU A 56 26.54 9.93 9.45
CA LEU A 56 26.31 11.33 9.14
C LEU A 56 27.64 12.09 9.13
N SER A 57 27.75 13.11 8.29
CA SER A 57 28.88 14.02 8.29
C SER A 57 28.46 15.48 8.23
N ASN A 58 29.42 16.35 8.58
CA ASN A 58 29.34 17.78 8.35
C ASN A 58 29.59 18.13 6.87
N GLU A 59 29.40 19.40 6.53
CA GLU A 59 29.59 19.92 5.17
C GLU A 59 31.03 19.74 4.66
N GLU A 60 32.02 19.85 5.56
CA GLU A 60 33.45 19.70 5.25
C GLU A 60 33.91 18.24 5.14
N GLY A 61 33.09 17.28 5.57
CA GLY A 61 33.45 15.85 5.56
C GLY A 61 34.57 15.47 6.54
N THR A 62 34.74 16.23 7.63
CA THR A 62 35.81 16.06 8.62
C THR A 62 35.37 15.30 9.88
N GLU A 63 34.06 15.27 10.18
CA GLU A 63 33.50 14.55 11.33
C GLU A 63 32.49 13.50 10.84
N PHE A 64 32.56 12.30 11.44
CA PHE A 64 31.70 11.16 11.08
C PHE A 64 30.98 10.64 12.31
N VAL A 65 29.65 10.78 12.32
CA VAL A 65 28.80 10.39 13.46
C VAL A 65 27.90 9.24 13.05
N GLN A 66 28.03 8.09 13.71
CA GLN A 66 27.16 6.93 13.49
C GLN A 66 25.84 7.06 14.25
N VAL A 67 24.73 6.80 13.57
CA VAL A 67 23.39 6.76 14.18
C VAL A 67 23.17 5.40 14.83
N ILE A 68 22.73 5.41 16.09
CA ILE A 68 22.28 4.23 16.83
C ILE A 68 20.79 4.38 17.09
N ALA A 69 20.00 3.36 16.76
CA ALA A 69 18.58 3.34 17.11
C ALA A 69 18.44 3.19 18.62
N ALA A 70 17.78 4.14 19.28
CA ALA A 70 17.50 4.08 20.71
C ALA A 70 16.54 2.93 21.04
N ASP A 71 16.63 2.40 22.26
CA ASP A 71 15.59 1.53 22.80
C ASP A 71 14.33 2.35 23.08
N GLU A 72 13.20 1.87 22.56
CA GLU A 72 11.90 2.53 22.68
C GLU A 72 10.87 1.55 23.26
N GLY A 73 9.84 2.08 23.93
CA GLY A 73 8.73 1.27 24.44
C GLY A 73 7.89 0.72 23.29
N VAL A 74 8.09 -0.57 22.99
CA VAL A 74 7.43 -1.25 21.88
C VAL A 74 6.64 -2.46 22.34
N SER A 75 5.51 -2.68 21.69
CA SER A 75 4.80 -3.94 21.72
C SER A 75 5.42 -4.89 20.69
N VAL A 76 5.65 -6.13 21.11
CA VAL A 76 6.31 -7.18 20.35
C VAL A 76 5.35 -8.36 20.20
N VAL A 77 5.08 -8.71 18.96
CA VAL A 77 4.19 -9.83 18.59
C VAL A 77 5.04 -10.92 17.98
N ARG A 78 5.05 -12.11 18.57
CA ARG A 78 5.76 -13.28 18.05
C ARG A 78 4.78 -14.35 17.63
N CYS A 79 4.95 -14.88 16.44
CA CYS A 79 4.12 -15.95 15.93
C CYS A 79 4.86 -16.72 14.84
N ASP A 80 4.86 -18.05 14.96
CA ASP A 80 5.47 -18.93 13.97
C ASP A 80 4.61 -19.12 12.71
N ASP A 81 3.32 -18.73 12.76
CA ASP A 81 2.41 -18.78 11.61
C ASP A 81 2.49 -17.48 10.80
N PRO A 82 3.09 -17.51 9.58
CA PRO A 82 3.21 -16.32 8.75
C PRO A 82 1.85 -15.79 8.28
N PHE A 83 0.82 -16.65 8.20
CA PHE A 83 -0.52 -16.23 7.79
C PHE A 83 -1.18 -15.37 8.87
N MET A 84 -0.97 -15.70 10.14
CA MET A 84 -1.46 -14.90 11.25
C MET A 84 -0.72 -13.56 11.36
N LEU A 85 0.60 -13.55 11.19
CA LEU A 85 1.37 -12.30 11.12
C LEU A 85 0.92 -11.41 9.94
N ALA A 86 0.64 -11.99 8.78
CA ALA A 86 0.14 -11.24 7.63
C ALA A 86 -1.21 -10.55 7.93
N LYS A 87 -2.13 -11.24 8.62
CA LYS A 87 -3.39 -10.63 9.09
C LYS A 87 -3.13 -9.49 10.06
N ALA A 88 -2.23 -9.67 11.03
CA ALA A 88 -1.85 -8.61 11.95
C ALA A 88 -1.29 -7.39 11.22
N CYS A 89 -0.34 -7.58 10.30
CA CYS A 89 0.19 -6.51 9.46
C CYS A 89 -0.92 -5.77 8.69
N TYR A 90 -1.89 -6.51 8.13
CA TYR A 90 -3.03 -5.92 7.43
C TYR A 90 -3.86 -5.01 8.34
N HIS A 91 -4.20 -5.48 9.55
CA HIS A 91 -5.02 -4.72 10.48
C HIS A 91 -4.29 -3.52 11.11
N LEU A 92 -2.99 -3.65 11.38
CA LEU A 92 -2.14 -2.55 11.87
C LEU A 92 -1.92 -1.50 10.77
N GLY A 93 -1.67 -1.95 9.53
CA GLY A 93 -1.54 -1.08 8.36
C GLY A 93 -2.81 -0.28 8.05
N ASN A 94 -3.99 -0.89 8.19
CA ASN A 94 -5.29 -0.19 8.04
C ASN A 94 -5.50 0.93 9.08
N ARG A 95 -4.71 0.94 10.15
CA ARG A 95 -4.76 1.95 11.22
C ARG A 95 -3.59 2.92 11.15
N HIS A 96 -2.79 2.86 10.07
CA HIS A 96 -1.60 3.70 9.86
C HIS A 96 -0.57 3.61 11.00
N VAL A 97 -0.48 2.44 11.65
CA VAL A 97 0.48 2.21 12.72
C VAL A 97 1.87 2.01 12.10
N PRO A 98 2.89 2.81 12.50
CA PRO A 98 4.27 2.51 12.14
C PRO A 98 4.65 1.12 12.64
N LEU A 99 5.09 0.25 11.72
CA LEU A 99 5.29 -1.16 11.99
C LEU A 99 6.68 -1.58 11.50
N GLN A 100 7.41 -2.28 12.35
CA GLN A 100 8.62 -3.01 11.98
C GLN A 100 8.25 -4.48 11.77
N ILE A 101 8.65 -5.04 10.62
CA ILE A 101 8.29 -6.39 10.21
C ILE A 101 9.57 -7.22 10.13
N MET A 102 9.60 -8.33 10.85
CA MET A 102 10.71 -9.30 10.85
C MET A 102 10.16 -10.72 10.67
N PRO A 103 10.98 -11.68 10.21
CA PRO A 103 10.58 -13.08 10.18
C PRO A 103 10.15 -13.55 11.58
N GLY A 104 8.89 -13.93 11.73
CA GLY A 104 8.33 -14.43 13.00
C GLY A 104 8.00 -13.36 14.05
N GLU A 105 8.26 -12.07 13.78
CA GLU A 105 8.11 -10.99 14.77
C GLU A 105 7.63 -9.67 14.17
N LEU A 106 6.69 -9.00 14.86
CA LEU A 106 6.27 -7.62 14.57
C LEU A 106 6.55 -6.73 15.76
N ARG A 107 6.96 -5.48 15.50
CA ARG A 107 7.08 -4.45 16.54
C ARG A 107 6.37 -3.17 16.14
N TYR A 108 5.73 -2.53 17.10
CA TYR A 108 5.13 -1.20 16.97
C TYR A 108 5.22 -0.49 18.33
N HIS A 109 5.03 0.84 18.36
CA HIS A 109 5.00 1.58 19.63
C HIS A 109 3.94 1.02 20.57
N HIS A 110 4.27 0.92 21.85
CA HIS A 110 3.38 0.29 22.81
C HIS A 110 2.02 1.01 22.89
N ASP A 111 0.95 0.26 22.65
CA ASP A 111 -0.43 0.73 22.70
C ASP A 111 -1.34 -0.42 23.14
N HIS A 112 -1.90 -0.29 24.34
CA HIS A 112 -2.80 -1.29 24.93
C HIS A 112 -4.04 -1.62 24.08
N VAL A 113 -4.59 -0.65 23.32
CA VAL A 113 -5.75 -0.87 22.45
C VAL A 113 -5.38 -1.75 21.26
N LEU A 114 -4.22 -1.50 20.67
CA LEU A 114 -3.69 -2.32 19.58
C LEU A 114 -3.30 -3.71 20.08
N ASP A 115 -2.72 -3.80 21.28
CA ASP A 115 -2.37 -5.07 21.91
C ASP A 115 -3.60 -5.96 22.10
N ASP A 116 -4.69 -5.41 22.66
CA ASP A 116 -5.93 -6.15 22.90
C ASP A 116 -6.58 -6.62 21.59
N MET A 117 -6.54 -5.79 20.55
CA MET A 117 -7.01 -6.18 19.21
C MET A 117 -6.22 -7.39 18.66
N LEU A 118 -4.89 -7.38 18.81
CA LEU A 118 -4.06 -8.49 18.32
C LEU A 118 -4.24 -9.75 19.18
N ARG A 119 -4.44 -9.60 20.49
CA ARG A 119 -4.81 -10.71 21.39
C ARG A 119 -6.15 -11.34 20.99
N GLN A 120 -7.12 -10.55 20.53
CA GLN A 120 -8.40 -11.08 20.00
C GLN A 120 -8.22 -11.91 18.71
N PHE A 121 -7.17 -11.65 17.94
CA PHE A 121 -6.77 -12.52 16.82
C PHE A 121 -6.04 -13.79 17.27
N GLY A 122 -5.82 -14.00 18.57
CA GLY A 122 -5.09 -15.15 19.10
C GLY A 122 -3.57 -15.01 19.05
N LEU A 123 -3.05 -13.79 18.88
CA LEU A 123 -1.61 -13.53 18.87
C LEU A 123 -1.08 -13.24 20.28
N THR A 124 0.16 -13.67 20.54
CA THR A 124 0.85 -13.36 21.80
C THR A 124 1.56 -12.02 21.66
N VAL A 125 1.13 -11.03 22.47
CA VAL A 125 1.70 -9.68 22.50
C VAL A 125 2.40 -9.45 23.82
N THR A 126 3.68 -9.08 23.75
CA THR A 126 4.54 -8.74 24.89
C THR A 126 5.03 -7.30 24.76
N PHE A 127 5.57 -6.74 25.84
CA PHE A 127 6.15 -5.39 25.85
C PHE A 127 7.65 -5.45 26.12
N GLY A 128 8.43 -4.55 25.52
CA GLY A 128 9.86 -4.42 25.77
C GLY A 128 10.42 -3.04 25.41
N GLN A 129 11.61 -2.75 25.92
CA GLN A 129 12.45 -1.63 25.47
C GLN A 129 13.43 -2.18 24.44
N LEU A 130 13.21 -1.88 23.16
CA LEU A 130 14.01 -2.44 22.07
C LEU A 130 14.20 -1.39 20.97
N PRO A 131 15.23 -1.54 20.12
CA PRO A 131 15.41 -0.67 18.97
C PRO A 131 14.25 -0.85 17.99
N PHE A 132 13.72 0.27 17.52
CA PHE A 132 12.53 0.29 16.66
C PHE A 132 12.86 0.79 15.26
N GLU A 133 12.70 -0.06 14.25
CA GLU A 133 13.06 0.23 12.86
C GLU A 133 11.86 0.00 11.92
N PRO A 134 10.85 0.87 11.94
CA PRO A 134 9.64 0.69 11.15
C PRO A 134 9.89 0.74 9.63
N GLU A 135 8.98 0.16 8.86
CA GLU A 135 9.02 0.21 7.40
C GLU A 135 8.96 1.65 6.86
N VAL A 136 9.70 1.93 5.78
CA VAL A 136 9.85 3.28 5.19
C VAL A 136 8.49 3.91 4.85
N GLY A 137 7.52 3.08 4.45
CA GLY A 137 6.17 3.51 4.11
C GLY A 137 5.41 4.21 5.24
N ALA A 138 5.79 3.99 6.50
CA ALA A 138 5.16 4.63 7.65
C ALA A 138 5.45 6.14 7.76
N TYR A 139 6.58 6.62 7.21
CA TYR A 139 7.04 8.01 7.36
C TYR A 139 7.25 8.74 6.02
N ALA A 140 7.38 8.01 4.91
CA ALA A 140 7.50 8.60 3.58
C ALA A 140 6.19 9.19 3.01
N ALA A 141 5.07 9.08 3.74
CA ALA A 141 3.74 9.46 3.28
C ALA A 141 3.53 10.98 3.00
N ARG A 142 4.54 11.84 3.17
CA ARG A 142 4.49 13.24 2.71
C ARG A 142 5.44 13.61 1.57
N ALA A 143 6.27 12.68 1.09
CA ALA A 143 7.10 12.91 -0.08
C ALA A 143 7.31 11.59 -0.85
N THR A 144 6.56 11.44 -1.93
CA THR A 144 6.98 10.62 -3.09
C THR A 144 7.16 9.12 -2.85
N VAL A 145 6.08 8.41 -2.46
CA VAL A 145 6.04 6.93 -2.53
C VAL A 145 5.44 6.48 -3.86
N ILE A 146 6.07 6.78 -5.01
CA ILE A 146 5.66 6.15 -6.29
C ILE A 146 6.84 5.72 -7.20
N ILE A 147 8.11 5.79 -6.78
CA ILE A 147 9.23 5.58 -7.73
C ILE A 147 9.90 4.19 -7.64
N MET A 148 9.76 3.41 -6.57
CA MET A 148 10.71 2.31 -6.31
C MET A 148 10.21 0.87 -6.51
N LEU A 149 9.24 0.61 -7.41
CA LEU A 149 8.83 -0.78 -7.72
C LEU A 149 8.68 -1.13 -9.21
N ILE A 150 9.11 -0.27 -10.15
CA ILE A 150 8.84 -0.46 -11.59
C ILE A 150 10.10 -0.68 -12.46
N MET A 151 11.33 -0.62 -11.94
CA MET A 151 12.52 -0.52 -12.81
C MET A 151 13.44 -1.73 -12.90
N THR A 152 13.02 -2.95 -12.54
CA THR A 152 13.82 -4.14 -12.92
C THR A 152 13.02 -5.44 -12.90
N THR A 153 12.49 -5.82 -14.06
CA THR A 153 12.57 -7.20 -14.57
C THR A 153 12.08 -7.24 -16.01
N THR A 154 12.98 -6.86 -16.91
CA THR A 154 13.05 -7.47 -18.23
C THR A 154 13.28 -8.98 -18.05
N LEU A 155 12.41 -9.78 -18.66
CA LEU A 155 12.65 -11.16 -19.08
C LEU A 155 13.08 -12.16 -17.99
N THR A 156 12.10 -12.71 -17.27
CA THR A 156 11.91 -14.17 -17.14
C THR A 156 10.57 -14.43 -16.44
N ALA A 157 9.73 -15.28 -17.03
CA ALA A 157 8.44 -15.65 -16.47
C ALA A 157 8.63 -16.70 -15.36
N THR A 158 9.15 -16.29 -14.21
CA THR A 158 9.00 -17.06 -12.97
C THR A 158 7.54 -16.94 -12.53
N SER A 159 6.87 -18.07 -12.38
CA SER A 159 5.49 -18.11 -11.88
C SER A 159 5.45 -17.60 -10.45
N MET A 160 4.61 -16.60 -10.18
CA MET A 160 4.38 -16.10 -8.83
C MET A 160 3.89 -17.22 -7.90
N SER A 161 4.36 -17.21 -6.66
CA SER A 161 3.90 -18.16 -5.63
C SER A 161 2.48 -17.84 -5.15
N THR A 162 1.78 -18.82 -4.59
CA THR A 162 0.43 -18.62 -4.02
C THR A 162 0.42 -17.55 -2.92
N ALA A 163 1.50 -17.42 -2.15
CA ALA A 163 1.64 -16.40 -1.12
C ALA A 163 1.71 -14.99 -1.72
N GLU A 164 2.46 -14.81 -2.81
CA GLU A 164 2.57 -13.54 -3.53
C GLU A 164 1.23 -13.14 -4.18
N GLN A 165 0.51 -14.10 -4.74
CA GLN A 165 -0.82 -13.88 -5.32
C GLN A 165 -1.82 -13.39 -4.25
N ARG A 166 -1.82 -14.01 -3.07
CA ARG A 166 -2.64 -13.55 -1.92
C ARG A 166 -2.26 -12.15 -1.47
N LEU A 167 -0.96 -11.82 -1.43
CA LEU A 167 -0.51 -10.47 -1.09
C LEU A 167 -1.01 -9.44 -2.12
N ARG A 168 -0.96 -9.75 -3.42
CA ARG A 168 -1.51 -8.87 -4.47
C ARG A 168 -3.02 -8.69 -4.34
N LEU A 169 -3.77 -9.76 -4.05
CA LEU A 169 -5.21 -9.66 -3.80
C LEU A 169 -5.52 -8.76 -2.59
N MET A 170 -4.77 -8.88 -1.49
CA MET A 170 -4.93 -8.03 -0.32
C MET A 170 -4.60 -6.55 -0.62
N GLN A 171 -3.56 -6.29 -1.42
CA GLN A 171 -3.24 -4.95 -1.88
C GLN A 171 -4.37 -4.35 -2.73
N LEU A 172 -4.94 -5.13 -3.66
CA LEU A 172 -6.05 -4.71 -4.53
C LEU A 172 -7.37 -4.52 -3.76
N ALA A 173 -7.59 -5.28 -2.68
CA ALA A 173 -8.78 -5.19 -1.84
C ALA A 173 -8.71 -4.07 -0.78
N SER A 174 -7.60 -3.34 -0.71
CA SER A 174 -7.36 -2.31 0.31
C SER A 174 -8.11 -1.02 0.00
N SER A 175 -8.73 -0.42 1.02
CA SER A 175 -9.33 0.92 0.96
C SER A 175 -8.30 2.04 0.79
N ASN A 176 -7.01 1.73 0.99
CA ASN A 176 -5.89 2.66 0.80
C ASN A 176 -5.36 2.68 -0.64
N LEU A 177 -5.99 1.95 -1.56
CA LEU A 177 -5.67 2.07 -2.98
C LEU A 177 -6.01 3.51 -3.40
N PRO A 178 -5.10 4.26 -4.08
CA PRO A 178 -5.33 5.65 -4.47
C PRO A 178 -6.30 5.74 -5.66
N VAL A 179 -7.51 5.21 -5.45
CA VAL A 179 -8.63 5.18 -6.38
C VAL A 179 -9.77 5.88 -5.67
N GLY A 180 -10.15 7.06 -6.17
CA GLY A 180 -11.22 7.84 -5.57
C GLY A 180 -12.61 7.31 -5.95
N GLY A 181 -13.44 7.08 -4.94
CA GLY A 181 -14.88 6.85 -5.06
C GLY A 181 -15.29 5.43 -5.49
N TYR A 182 -16.46 5.02 -5.04
CA TYR A 182 -17.11 3.77 -5.45
C TYR A 182 -18.29 4.07 -6.39
N SER A 183 -18.50 3.22 -7.40
CA SER A 183 -19.51 3.42 -8.47
C SER A 183 -20.94 3.69 -7.98
N TRP A 184 -21.24 3.35 -6.72
CA TRP A 184 -22.58 3.39 -6.13
C TRP A 184 -22.69 4.37 -4.94
N SER A 185 -21.62 5.12 -4.63
CA SER A 185 -21.56 6.04 -3.48
C SER A 185 -22.56 7.21 -3.56
N GLN A 186 -22.80 7.75 -4.75
CA GLN A 186 -23.69 8.91 -4.94
C GLN A 186 -25.16 8.64 -4.56
N GLY A 187 -25.60 7.37 -4.57
CA GLY A 187 -26.97 7.03 -4.19
C GLY A 187 -27.19 7.04 -2.68
N LEU A 188 -26.13 6.90 -1.89
CA LEU A 188 -26.23 6.77 -0.44
C LEU A 188 -26.54 8.11 0.23
N GLU A 189 -25.87 9.18 -0.19
CA GLU A 189 -26.09 10.54 0.31
C GLU A 189 -27.58 10.93 0.17
N TRP A 190 -28.14 10.74 -1.02
CA TRP A 190 -29.56 10.99 -1.28
C TRP A 190 -30.48 10.07 -0.47
N ALA A 191 -30.14 8.79 -0.33
CA ALA A 191 -30.96 7.84 0.43
C ALA A 191 -31.00 8.17 1.93
N VAL A 192 -29.91 8.72 2.47
CA VAL A 192 -29.84 9.25 3.84
C VAL A 192 -30.70 10.51 3.96
N GLU A 193 -30.53 11.49 3.06
CA GLU A 193 -31.32 12.74 3.06
C GLU A 193 -32.82 12.49 2.93
N ALA A 194 -33.22 11.51 2.12
CA ALA A 194 -34.61 11.12 1.94
C ALA A 194 -35.18 10.30 3.12
N GLY A 195 -34.36 9.95 4.12
CA GLY A 195 -34.77 9.18 5.30
C GLY A 195 -34.93 7.67 5.07
N TRP A 196 -34.38 7.12 3.98
CA TRP A 196 -34.47 5.68 3.65
C TRP A 196 -33.46 4.84 4.43
N VAL A 197 -32.42 5.48 4.97
CA VAL A 197 -31.33 4.85 5.73
C VAL A 197 -31.22 5.46 7.13
N PRO A 198 -32.23 5.27 8.02
CA PRO A 198 -32.19 5.83 9.38
C PRO A 198 -31.31 5.03 10.35
N ASP A 199 -31.00 3.77 10.03
CA ASP A 199 -30.27 2.86 10.91
C ASP A 199 -29.41 1.86 10.13
N VAL A 200 -28.61 1.07 10.86
CA VAL A 200 -27.69 0.08 10.30
C VAL A 200 -28.42 -1.02 9.51
N ALA A 201 -29.62 -1.43 9.95
CA ALA A 201 -30.38 -2.47 9.25
C ALA A 201 -30.96 -1.96 7.93
N ALA A 202 -31.37 -0.70 7.88
CA ALA A 202 -31.80 -0.02 6.66
C ALA A 202 -30.64 0.17 5.68
N PHE A 203 -29.44 0.51 6.20
CA PHE A 203 -28.23 0.56 5.39
C PHE A 203 -27.89 -0.81 4.79
N GLU A 204 -27.94 -1.90 5.57
CA GLU A 204 -27.66 -3.24 5.04
C GLU A 204 -28.64 -3.62 3.92
N ARG A 205 -29.94 -3.34 4.10
CA ARG A 205 -30.96 -3.57 3.05
C ARG A 205 -30.68 -2.75 1.79
N TRP A 206 -30.35 -1.47 1.95
CA TRP A 206 -30.02 -0.58 0.83
C TRP A 206 -28.76 -1.06 0.09
N GLN A 207 -27.69 -1.38 0.83
CA GLN A 207 -26.42 -1.84 0.26
C GLN A 207 -26.56 -3.19 -0.44
N ARG A 208 -27.34 -4.12 0.13
CA ARG A 208 -27.64 -5.42 -0.51
C ARG A 208 -28.34 -5.21 -1.85
N ARG A 209 -29.27 -4.27 -1.93
CA ARG A 209 -29.97 -3.90 -3.17
C ARG A 209 -29.00 -3.35 -4.22
N GLN A 210 -28.10 -2.44 -3.85
CA GLN A 210 -27.06 -1.94 -4.76
C GLN A 210 -26.17 -3.06 -5.31
N MET A 211 -25.81 -4.03 -4.46
CA MET A 211 -25.03 -5.19 -4.91
C MET A 211 -25.80 -6.07 -5.89
N THR A 212 -27.07 -6.38 -5.60
CA THR A 212 -27.89 -7.26 -6.45
C THR A 212 -28.36 -6.62 -7.74
N GLU A 213 -28.69 -5.34 -7.72
CA GLU A 213 -29.26 -4.63 -8.88
C GLU A 213 -28.19 -3.93 -9.73
N GLY A 214 -27.03 -3.61 -9.15
CA GLY A 214 -25.93 -2.93 -9.81
C GLY A 214 -24.69 -3.80 -9.99
N PHE A 215 -23.98 -4.09 -8.90
CA PHE A 215 -22.67 -4.75 -8.97
C PHE A 215 -22.71 -6.14 -9.62
N PHE A 216 -23.70 -6.98 -9.27
CA PHE A 216 -23.82 -8.34 -9.81
C PHE A 216 -24.41 -8.40 -11.22
N THR A 217 -25.10 -7.36 -11.68
CA THR A 217 -25.74 -7.31 -13.01
C THR A 217 -24.88 -6.56 -14.02
N VAL A 218 -24.05 -5.62 -13.57
CA VAL A 218 -23.22 -4.75 -14.42
C VAL A 218 -21.73 -5.01 -14.20
N ASP A 219 -21.15 -4.59 -13.06
CA ASP A 219 -19.70 -4.60 -12.86
C ASP A 219 -19.09 -6.01 -12.95
N LEU A 220 -19.64 -6.98 -12.23
CA LEU A 220 -19.08 -8.32 -12.15
C LEU A 220 -19.17 -9.09 -13.48
N PRO A 221 -20.31 -9.08 -14.21
CA PRO A 221 -20.39 -9.68 -15.54
C PRO A 221 -19.51 -8.98 -16.58
N LEU A 222 -19.28 -7.67 -16.46
CA LEU A 222 -18.38 -6.94 -17.33
C LEU A 222 -16.92 -7.26 -17.03
N PHE A 223 -16.56 -7.29 -15.75
CA PHE A 223 -15.24 -7.72 -15.28
C PHE A 223 -14.89 -9.12 -15.79
N ALA A 224 -15.81 -10.09 -15.66
CA ALA A 224 -15.62 -11.45 -16.15
C ALA A 224 -15.39 -11.52 -17.67
N ARG A 225 -16.11 -10.69 -18.45
CA ARG A 225 -15.91 -10.60 -19.91
C ARG A 225 -14.55 -10.00 -20.27
N LEU A 226 -14.16 -8.92 -19.59
CA LEU A 226 -12.85 -8.28 -19.79
C LEU A 226 -11.70 -9.23 -19.43
N TYR A 227 -11.79 -9.93 -18.31
CA TYR A 227 -10.80 -10.91 -17.88
C TYR A 227 -10.61 -12.03 -18.91
N ARG A 228 -11.72 -12.63 -19.38
CA ARG A 228 -11.66 -13.68 -20.42
C ARG A 228 -11.09 -13.16 -21.75
N ALA A 229 -11.40 -11.92 -22.12
CA ALA A 229 -10.82 -11.29 -23.31
C ALA A 229 -9.30 -11.10 -23.15
N CYS A 230 -8.83 -10.71 -21.97
CA CYS A 230 -7.40 -10.64 -21.65
C CYS A 230 -6.73 -12.03 -21.73
N GLU A 231 -7.34 -13.08 -21.18
CA GLU A 231 -6.82 -14.46 -21.26
C GLU A 231 -6.68 -14.94 -22.70
N GLN A 232 -7.70 -14.71 -23.53
CA GLN A 232 -7.67 -15.09 -24.95
C GLN A 232 -6.54 -14.38 -25.70
N ARG A 233 -6.31 -13.09 -25.43
CA ARG A 233 -5.21 -12.32 -26.03
C ARG A 233 -3.84 -12.88 -25.63
N TYR A 234 -3.64 -13.20 -24.35
CA TYR A 234 -2.38 -13.80 -23.89
C TYR A 234 -2.13 -15.19 -24.48
N ARG A 235 -3.19 -15.95 -24.81
CA ARG A 235 -3.09 -17.27 -25.44
C ARG A 235 -2.83 -17.22 -26.95
N CYS A 236 -3.37 -16.21 -27.66
CA CYS A 236 -3.33 -16.14 -29.13
C CYS A 236 -2.18 -15.27 -29.72
N GLY A 237 -1.41 -14.56 -28.90
CA GLY A 237 -0.26 -13.77 -29.35
C GLY A 237 -0.59 -12.40 -29.98
N PRO A 238 0.43 -11.65 -30.45
CA PRO A 238 0.32 -10.22 -30.80
C PRO A 238 -0.46 -9.90 -32.09
N GLY A 239 -0.89 -10.90 -32.87
CA GLY A 239 -1.64 -10.72 -34.12
C GLY A 239 -3.14 -10.46 -33.96
N TRP A 240 -3.63 -10.28 -32.74
CA TRP A 240 -5.06 -10.22 -32.46
C TRP A 240 -5.63 -8.78 -32.55
N THR A 241 -6.53 -8.57 -33.51
CA THR A 241 -7.27 -7.33 -33.78
C THR A 241 -8.23 -6.98 -32.63
N PRO A 242 -8.36 -5.71 -32.21
CA PRO A 242 -9.10 -5.30 -31.02
C PRO A 242 -10.63 -5.29 -31.22
N ILE A 243 -11.18 -6.34 -31.84
CA ILE A 243 -12.61 -6.43 -32.18
C ILE A 243 -13.46 -7.01 -31.03
N CYS A 244 -12.86 -7.60 -30.00
CA CYS A 244 -13.59 -8.02 -28.78
C CYS A 244 -13.22 -7.24 -27.51
N TRP A 245 -12.52 -6.11 -27.64
CA TRP A 245 -12.75 -5.05 -26.66
C TRP A 245 -14.08 -4.42 -27.06
N PRO A 246 -15.14 -4.43 -26.24
CA PRO A 246 -16.33 -3.66 -26.58
C PRO A 246 -15.95 -2.18 -26.55
N ALA A 247 -15.47 -1.69 -27.70
CA ALA A 247 -15.05 -0.33 -27.91
C ALA A 247 -16.26 0.59 -27.66
N GLY A 248 -16.07 1.54 -26.75
CA GLY A 248 -16.92 2.72 -26.61
C GLY A 248 -18.23 2.57 -25.85
N LYS A 249 -19.02 1.50 -26.02
CA LYS A 249 -20.39 1.47 -25.46
C LYS A 249 -20.50 1.02 -24.00
N LEU A 250 -19.72 0.04 -23.57
CA LEU A 250 -19.72 -0.41 -22.16
C LEU A 250 -18.97 0.56 -21.24
N VAL A 251 -17.91 1.19 -21.76
CA VAL A 251 -17.14 2.24 -21.07
C VAL A 251 -18.00 3.49 -20.81
N ASN A 252 -18.97 3.81 -21.70
CA ASN A 252 -19.88 4.93 -21.51
C ASN A 252 -20.98 4.68 -20.45
N CYS A 253 -21.36 3.43 -20.14
CA CYS A 253 -22.24 3.17 -19.00
C CYS A 253 -21.53 3.49 -17.66
N GLY A 254 -20.23 3.19 -17.57
CA GLY A 254 -19.40 3.56 -16.42
C GLY A 254 -18.98 5.04 -16.37
N ARG A 255 -19.29 5.85 -17.39
CA ARG A 255 -19.08 7.32 -17.31
C ARG A 255 -20.20 8.03 -16.53
N LYS A 256 -21.36 7.40 -16.35
CA LYS A 256 -22.47 7.97 -15.58
C LYS A 256 -22.40 7.61 -14.09
N SER A 257 -21.72 6.52 -13.71
CA SER A 257 -21.23 6.34 -12.36
C SER A 257 -19.98 7.21 -12.17
N ALA A 258 -19.87 7.89 -11.03
CA ALA A 258 -18.94 8.99 -10.80
C ALA A 258 -17.43 8.68 -10.90
N THR A 259 -17.04 7.46 -11.28
CA THR A 259 -15.66 6.98 -11.38
C THR A 259 -14.99 7.25 -12.74
N GLY A 260 -15.71 7.80 -13.73
CA GLY A 260 -15.17 7.98 -15.09
C GLY A 260 -14.33 9.25 -15.35
N ARG A 261 -14.08 10.11 -14.36
CA ARG A 261 -13.30 11.36 -14.54
C ARG A 261 -11.92 11.37 -13.89
N GLY A 262 -11.65 10.48 -12.95
CA GLY A 262 -10.31 10.29 -12.42
C GLY A 262 -9.59 9.26 -13.28
N VAL A 263 -8.80 9.70 -14.26
CA VAL A 263 -7.73 8.82 -14.76
C VAL A 263 -6.92 8.43 -13.55
N CYS A 264 -6.98 7.15 -13.17
CA CYS A 264 -6.29 6.68 -12.00
C CYS A 264 -4.79 6.91 -12.26
N PRO A 265 -4.08 7.70 -11.43
CA PRO A 265 -2.65 7.94 -11.65
C PRO A 265 -1.84 6.63 -11.61
N SER A 266 -2.39 5.58 -10.99
CA SER A 266 -1.84 4.21 -11.04
C SER A 266 -2.15 3.48 -12.35
N ALA A 267 -3.26 3.75 -13.05
CA ALA A 267 -3.58 3.12 -14.34
C ALA A 267 -2.69 3.62 -15.49
N GLU A 268 -2.35 4.92 -15.51
CA GLU A 268 -1.33 5.46 -16.44
C GLU A 268 0.05 4.84 -16.19
N ARG A 269 0.40 4.60 -14.92
CA ARG A 269 1.66 3.98 -14.52
C ARG A 269 1.70 2.47 -14.75
N LEU A 270 0.57 1.78 -14.64
CA LEU A 270 0.40 0.38 -15.04
C LEU A 270 0.43 0.19 -16.56
N ALA A 271 0.05 1.24 -17.32
CA ALA A 271 0.10 1.26 -18.77
C ALA A 271 1.52 1.56 -19.33
N ALA A 272 2.46 2.04 -18.51
CA ALA A 272 3.83 2.28 -18.92
C ALA A 272 4.52 0.95 -19.30
N GLY A 273 5.00 0.86 -20.55
CA GLY A 273 5.59 -0.37 -21.11
C GLY A 273 4.59 -1.32 -21.77
N LEU A 274 3.29 -1.01 -21.77
CA LEU A 274 2.29 -1.74 -22.55
C LEU A 274 2.24 -1.23 -23.99
N SER A 275 1.92 -2.13 -24.93
CA SER A 275 1.61 -1.70 -26.29
C SER A 275 0.36 -0.81 -26.29
N ALA A 276 0.27 0.13 -27.24
CA ALA A 276 -0.83 1.07 -27.36
C ALA A 276 -2.23 0.40 -27.34
N ALA A 277 -2.31 -0.84 -27.83
CA ALA A 277 -3.53 -1.65 -27.84
C ALA A 277 -4.04 -2.08 -26.45
N VAL A 278 -3.20 -2.04 -25.41
CA VAL A 278 -3.55 -2.41 -24.02
C VAL A 278 -3.50 -1.20 -23.09
N ALA A 279 -2.64 -0.22 -23.38
CA ALA A 279 -2.53 1.01 -22.59
C ALA A 279 -3.85 1.80 -22.55
N LEU A 280 -4.48 2.02 -23.71
CA LEU A 280 -5.66 2.87 -23.83
C LEU A 280 -6.86 2.34 -23.00
N PRO A 281 -7.21 1.04 -23.04
CA PRO A 281 -8.33 0.57 -22.24
C PRO A 281 -8.07 0.50 -20.73
N VAL A 282 -6.83 0.22 -20.32
CA VAL A 282 -6.41 0.22 -18.91
C VAL A 282 -6.50 1.64 -18.32
N GLN A 283 -6.14 2.66 -19.11
CA GLN A 283 -6.28 4.06 -18.71
C GLN A 283 -7.74 4.52 -18.62
N GLN A 284 -8.64 3.93 -19.41
CA GLN A 284 -10.05 4.33 -19.50
C GLN A 284 -10.96 3.65 -18.47
N SER A 285 -10.55 2.52 -17.88
CA SER A 285 -11.40 1.77 -16.95
C SER A 285 -10.57 1.01 -15.93
N GLN A 286 -10.87 1.22 -14.65
CA GLN A 286 -10.26 0.45 -13.57
C GLN A 286 -10.54 -1.05 -13.70
N LEU A 287 -11.76 -1.44 -14.12
CA LEU A 287 -12.12 -2.85 -14.37
C LEU A 287 -11.22 -3.50 -15.42
N ALA A 288 -10.84 -2.73 -16.46
CA ALA A 288 -9.94 -3.18 -17.49
C ALA A 288 -8.51 -3.40 -16.97
N GLY A 289 -8.01 -2.47 -16.15
CA GLY A 289 -6.71 -2.59 -15.48
C GLY A 289 -6.66 -3.80 -14.55
N MET A 290 -7.71 -4.00 -13.74
CA MET A 290 -7.83 -5.14 -12.84
C MET A 290 -7.88 -6.47 -13.59
N ALA A 291 -8.64 -6.54 -14.68
CA ALA A 291 -8.73 -7.74 -15.52
C ALA A 291 -7.37 -8.10 -16.12
N TRP A 292 -6.66 -7.10 -16.65
CA TRP A 292 -5.32 -7.29 -17.21
C TRP A 292 -4.32 -7.76 -16.16
N LEU A 293 -4.32 -7.15 -14.96
CA LEU A 293 -3.43 -7.52 -13.86
C LEU A 293 -3.68 -8.95 -13.37
N GLY A 294 -4.94 -9.35 -13.22
CA GLY A 294 -5.29 -10.70 -12.80
C GLY A 294 -4.73 -11.76 -13.74
N VAL A 295 -4.88 -11.56 -15.05
CA VAL A 295 -4.31 -12.46 -16.07
C VAL A 295 -2.77 -12.44 -16.03
N ARG A 296 -2.17 -11.26 -15.87
CA ARG A 296 -0.70 -11.11 -15.81
C ARG A 296 -0.09 -11.80 -14.59
N TRP A 297 -0.74 -11.72 -13.44
CA TRP A 297 -0.33 -12.36 -12.18
C TRP A 297 -0.80 -13.82 -12.05
N ARG A 298 -1.49 -14.34 -13.07
CA ARG A 298 -2.08 -15.69 -13.10
C ARG A 298 -2.99 -15.98 -11.90
N ILE A 299 -3.73 -14.96 -11.45
CA ILE A 299 -4.68 -15.06 -10.32
C ILE A 299 -6.05 -15.39 -10.90
N ALA A 300 -6.70 -16.44 -10.40
CA ALA A 300 -7.96 -16.91 -10.96
C ALA A 300 -9.07 -15.85 -10.92
N LEU A 301 -9.95 -15.86 -11.93
CA LEU A 301 -11.08 -14.92 -12.04
C LEU A 301 -11.93 -14.83 -10.75
N PRO A 302 -12.31 -15.94 -10.07
CA PRO A 302 -13.08 -15.85 -8.83
C PRO A 302 -12.36 -15.11 -7.70
N GLU A 303 -11.04 -15.25 -7.61
CA GLU A 303 -10.22 -14.60 -6.58
C GLU A 303 -10.12 -13.10 -6.83
N MET A 304 -9.87 -12.71 -8.09
CA MET A 304 -9.85 -11.30 -8.50
C MET A 304 -11.22 -10.63 -8.32
N ALA A 305 -12.30 -11.34 -8.67
CA ALA A 305 -13.67 -10.87 -8.45
C ALA A 305 -13.98 -10.66 -6.96
N SER A 306 -13.49 -11.56 -6.11
CA SER A 306 -13.66 -11.46 -4.65
C SER A 306 -12.92 -10.25 -4.08
N ALA A 307 -11.67 -10.02 -4.50
CA ALA A 307 -10.91 -8.83 -4.09
C ALA A 307 -11.60 -7.53 -4.54
N TRP A 308 -12.15 -7.49 -5.76
CA TRP A 308 -12.92 -6.35 -6.26
C TRP A 308 -14.20 -6.09 -5.45
N ALA A 309 -14.95 -7.15 -5.12
CA ALA A 309 -16.14 -7.03 -4.29
C ALA A 309 -15.83 -6.55 -2.86
N ILE A 310 -14.74 -7.05 -2.25
CA ILE A 310 -14.29 -6.63 -0.92
C ILE A 310 -13.87 -5.16 -0.93
N ALA A 311 -13.14 -4.70 -1.96
CA ALA A 311 -12.76 -3.29 -2.10
C ALA A 311 -14.00 -2.39 -2.15
N GLY A 312 -15.03 -2.80 -2.89
CA GLY A 312 -16.28 -2.05 -2.99
C GLY A 312 -17.09 -1.99 -1.69
N LEU A 313 -17.09 -3.07 -0.91
CA LEU A 313 -17.76 -3.13 0.39
C LEU A 313 -17.04 -2.34 1.50
N ARG A 314 -15.74 -2.11 1.34
CA ARG A 314 -14.88 -1.38 2.31
C ARG A 314 -14.57 0.04 1.88
N ALA A 315 -15.15 0.50 0.77
CA ALA A 315 -15.02 1.88 0.34
C ALA A 315 -15.63 2.80 1.42
N PRO A 316 -14.92 3.88 1.80
CA PRO A 316 -15.40 4.83 2.80
C PRO A 316 -16.64 5.60 2.32
#